data_AF-A0A2G4SEH2-F1
#
_entry.id   AF-A0A2G4SEH2-F1
#
_cell.length_a   1.000
_cell.length_b   1.000
_cell.length_c   1.000
_cell.angle_alpha   90.00
_cell.angle_beta   90.00
_cell.angle_gamma   90.00
#
_symmetry.space_group_name_H-M   'P 1'
#
loop_
_entity.id
_entity.type
_entity.pdbx_description
1 polymer ?
#
loop_
_entity_poly.entity_id
_entity_poly.type
_entity_poly.pdbx_seq_one_letter_code
_entity_poly.pdbx_strand_id
1 'polypeptide(L)'
;YNQVARILNPVCITLDRIDELAQNTGIRRLIETKFGTTDLCKKTILTDFFRFAFDGSGADNFYDAGSCIDGRLTSAWNWCSQIEKKPYFPIFLLAGFTGFDGGGW
;
A
#
# COMPACT_ATOMS: atom_id res chain seq x y z
N TYR A 1 7.27 19.38 3.44
CA TYR A 1 6.78 18.66 2.26
C TYR A 1 7.30 17.21 2.27
N ASN A 2 7.06 16.44 3.34
CA ASN A 2 7.50 15.04 3.47
C ASN A 2 6.33 14.03 3.40
N GLN A 3 5.10 14.51 3.21
CA GLN A 3 3.91 13.65 3.23
C GLN A 3 3.92 12.63 2.08
N VAL A 4 4.38 13.02 0.90
CA VAL A 4 4.51 12.10 -0.25
C VAL A 4 5.50 10.97 0.06
N ALA A 5 6.64 11.29 0.65
CA ALA A 5 7.62 10.27 1.04
C ALA A 5 7.09 9.32 2.12
N ARG A 6 6.31 9.84 3.09
CA ARG A 6 5.68 9.02 4.14
C ARG A 6 4.64 8.04 3.59
N ILE A 7 3.96 8.39 2.51
CA ILE A 7 2.98 7.52 1.83
C ILE A 7 3.68 6.47 0.95
N LEU A 8 4.71 6.87 0.21
CA LEU A 8 5.38 5.98 -0.76
C LEU A 8 6.36 5.02 -0.10
N ASN A 9 7.11 5.45 0.92
CA ASN A 9 8.14 4.63 1.56
C ASN A 9 7.63 3.25 2.03
N PRO A 10 6.50 3.14 2.74
CA PRO A 10 5.99 1.85 3.20
C PRO A 10 5.62 0.90 2.05
N VAL A 11 5.09 1.44 0.95
CA VAL A 11 4.75 0.66 -0.25
C VAL A 11 6.04 0.19 -0.93
N CYS A 12 7.03 1.06 -1.11
CA CYS A 12 8.33 0.70 -1.68
C CYS A 12 9.03 -0.39 -0.84
N ILE A 13 9.13 -0.20 0.48
CA ILE A 13 9.71 -1.20 1.39
C ILE A 13 8.99 -2.53 1.27
N THR A 14 7.66 -2.53 1.19
CA THR A 14 6.88 -3.76 1.02
C THR A 14 7.23 -4.47 -0.29
N LEU A 15 7.33 -3.72 -1.40
CA LEU A 15 7.67 -4.28 -2.71
C LEU A 15 9.08 -4.88 -2.73
N ASP A 16 10.05 -4.22 -2.10
CA ASP A 16 11.43 -4.72 -2.01
C ASP A 16 11.52 -5.98 -1.15
N ARG A 17 10.77 -6.01 -0.03
CA ARG A 17 10.73 -7.17 0.88
C ARG A 17 10.05 -8.40 0.29
N ILE A 18 9.18 -8.28 -0.72
CA ILE A 18 8.45 -9.42 -1.28
C ILE A 18 9.39 -10.53 -1.78
N ASP A 19 10.50 -10.18 -2.43
CA ASP A 19 11.44 -11.18 -2.97
C ASP A 19 12.23 -11.89 -1.85
N GLU A 20 12.55 -11.16 -0.77
CA GLU A 20 13.18 -11.71 0.44
C GLU A 20 12.21 -12.65 1.17
N LEU A 21 10.96 -12.22 1.35
CA LEU A 21 9.90 -13.02 1.98
C LEU A 21 9.60 -14.29 1.18
N ALA A 22 9.66 -14.22 -0.15
CA ALA A 22 9.46 -15.36 -1.04
C ALA A 22 10.61 -16.39 -1.00
N GLN A 23 11.72 -16.13 -0.30
CA GLN A 23 12.72 -17.17 0.00
C GLN A 23 12.17 -18.22 0.98
N ASN A 24 11.20 -17.84 1.83
CA ASN A 24 10.49 -18.79 2.68
C ASN A 24 9.45 -19.54 1.83
N THR A 25 9.56 -20.88 1.78
CA THR A 25 8.69 -21.74 0.96
C THR A 25 7.21 -21.63 1.33
N GLY A 26 6.88 -21.40 2.60
CA GLY A 26 5.51 -21.20 3.06
C GLY A 26 4.91 -19.88 2.56
N ILE A 27 5.67 -18.79 2.66
CA ILE A 27 5.25 -17.46 2.18
C ILE A 27 5.17 -17.44 0.65
N ARG A 28 6.14 -18.06 -0.03
CA ARG A 28 6.12 -18.23 -1.47
C ARG A 28 4.86 -18.95 -1.94
N ARG A 29 4.51 -20.06 -1.29
CA ARG A 29 3.28 -20.80 -1.62
C ARG A 29 2.03 -19.96 -1.39
N LEU A 30 1.99 -19.15 -0.33
CA LEU A 30 0.89 -18.20 -0.09
C LEU A 30 0.75 -17.19 -1.24
N ILE A 31 1.87 -16.61 -1.68
CA ILE A 31 1.91 -15.65 -2.79
C ILE A 31 1.48 -16.31 -4.10
N GLU A 32 2.06 -17.46 -4.45
CA GLU A 32 1.74 -18.17 -5.68
C GLU A 32 0.27 -18.65 -5.71
N THR A 33 -0.27 -19.07 -4.56
CA THR A 33 -1.68 -19.50 -4.47
C THR A 33 -2.67 -18.34 -4.66
N LYS A 34 -2.35 -17.15 -4.14
CA LYS A 34 -3.27 -15.98 -4.22
C LYS A 34 -3.06 -15.13 -5.47
N PHE A 35 -1.82 -14.99 -5.92
CA PHE A 35 -1.40 -14.03 -6.94
C PHE A 35 -0.64 -14.68 -8.09
N GLY A 36 -0.39 -15.98 -8.08
CA GLY A 36 0.34 -16.69 -9.15
C GLY A 36 1.85 -16.55 -9.05
N THR A 37 2.39 -15.33 -9.09
CA THR A 37 3.84 -15.07 -8.98
C THR A 37 4.14 -13.88 -8.07
N THR A 38 5.39 -13.78 -7.60
CA THR A 38 5.86 -12.61 -6.83
C THR A 38 5.75 -11.32 -7.64
N ASP A 39 6.09 -11.37 -8.93
CA ASP A 39 5.93 -10.24 -9.86
C ASP A 39 4.47 -9.83 -10.03
N LEU A 40 3.55 -10.78 -10.15
CA LEU A 40 2.13 -10.47 -10.28
C LEU A 40 1.58 -9.90 -8.96
N CYS A 41 2.05 -10.38 -7.79
CA CYS A 41 1.73 -9.79 -6.49
C CYS A 41 2.15 -8.32 -6.40
N LYS A 42 3.39 -8.00 -6.79
CA LYS A 42 3.90 -6.61 -6.85
C LYS A 42 3.04 -5.76 -7.78
N LYS A 43 2.72 -6.26 -8.98
CA LYS A 43 1.86 -5.57 -9.95
C LYS A 43 0.44 -5.35 -9.42
N THR A 44 -0.13 -6.30 -8.68
CA THR A 44 -1.45 -6.15 -8.06
C THR A 44 -1.43 -5.03 -7.03
N ILE A 45 -0.43 -4.98 -6.15
CA ILE A 45 -0.28 -3.91 -5.15
C ILE A 45 -0.13 -2.55 -5.84
N LEU A 46 0.77 -2.45 -6.82
CA LEU A 46 1.01 -1.20 -7.56
C LEU A 46 -0.23 -0.73 -8.34
N THR A 47 -0.91 -1.65 -9.02
CA THR A 47 -2.11 -1.33 -9.81
C THR A 47 -3.21 -0.79 -8.90
N ASP A 48 -3.44 -1.42 -7.75
CA ASP A 48 -4.45 -0.97 -6.80
C ASP A 48 -4.07 0.36 -6.13
N PHE A 49 -2.80 0.53 -5.76
CA PHE A 49 -2.28 1.78 -5.21
C PHE A 49 -2.44 2.94 -6.21
N PHE A 50 -1.97 2.81 -7.45
CA PHE A 50 -2.10 3.90 -8.43
C PHE A 50 -3.54 4.16 -8.87
N ARG A 51 -4.42 3.15 -8.79
CA ARG A 51 -5.83 3.30 -9.16
C ARG A 51 -6.65 4.04 -8.10
N PHE A 52 -6.33 3.86 -6.81
CA PHE A 52 -7.20 4.33 -5.71
C PHE A 52 -6.50 5.25 -4.70
N ALA A 53 -5.16 5.29 -4.63
CA ALA A 53 -4.46 6.14 -3.67
C ALA A 53 -4.41 7.62 -4.11
N PHE A 54 -4.68 7.93 -5.38
CA PHE A 54 -4.66 9.30 -5.92
C PHE A 54 -5.93 9.68 -6.69
N ASP A 55 -7.03 8.95 -6.47
CA ASP A 55 -8.29 9.13 -7.18
C ASP A 55 -9.16 10.28 -6.61
N GLY A 56 -8.75 10.87 -5.48
CA GLY A 56 -9.51 11.92 -4.79
C GLY A 56 -10.65 11.39 -3.91
N SER A 57 -10.74 10.07 -3.71
CA SER A 57 -11.68 9.48 -2.76
C SER A 57 -11.40 9.92 -1.31
N GLY A 58 -12.45 10.08 -0.50
CA GLY A 58 -12.32 10.54 0.90
C GLY A 58 -12.32 12.07 1.07
N ALA A 59 -12.42 12.85 -0.01
CA ALA A 59 -12.76 14.27 0.05
C ALA A 59 -14.28 14.45 -0.09
N ASP A 60 -14.99 14.61 1.04
CA ASP A 60 -16.46 14.64 1.05
C ASP A 60 -17.08 15.95 0.52
N ASN A 61 -16.31 17.04 0.39
CA ASN A 61 -16.80 18.33 -0.13
C ASN A 61 -15.67 19.19 -0.73
N PHE A 62 -16.03 20.13 -1.63
CA PHE A 62 -15.12 21.10 -2.29
C PHE A 62 -14.30 21.96 -1.28
N TYR A 63 -14.78 22.07 -0.03
CA TYR A 63 -14.09 22.77 1.06
C TYR A 63 -13.05 21.89 1.81
N ASP A 64 -13.26 20.57 1.87
CA ASP A 64 -12.37 19.60 2.54
C ASP A 64 -11.39 18.93 1.56
N ALA A 65 -11.61 19.08 0.25
CA ALA A 65 -10.69 18.60 -0.78
C ALA A 65 -9.34 19.34 -0.78
N GLY A 66 -9.20 20.42 0.01
CA GLY A 66 -7.99 21.25 0.08
C GLY A 66 -7.52 21.70 -1.31
N SER A 67 -6.22 21.95 -1.48
CA SER A 67 -5.68 22.11 -2.84
C SER A 67 -5.77 20.78 -3.61
N CYS A 68 -5.68 20.80 -4.94
CA CYS A 68 -5.67 19.56 -5.75
C CYS A 68 -4.61 18.51 -5.32
N ILE A 69 -3.57 18.96 -4.61
CA ILE A 69 -2.56 18.11 -3.98
C ILE A 69 -3.08 17.50 -2.67
N ASP A 70 -3.80 18.26 -1.86
CA ASP A 70 -4.35 17.83 -0.57
C ASP A 70 -5.42 16.75 -0.75
N GLY A 71 -6.34 16.93 -1.70
CA GLY A 71 -7.36 15.91 -2.01
C GLY A 71 -6.76 14.58 -2.49
N ARG A 72 -5.63 14.62 -3.21
CA ARG A 72 -4.89 13.40 -3.62
C ARG A 72 -4.10 12.77 -2.49
N LEU A 73 -3.69 13.55 -1.48
CA LEU A 73 -3.06 13.01 -0.27
C LEU A 73 -4.11 12.40 0.66
N THR A 74 -5.30 12.98 0.76
CA THR A 74 -6.45 12.42 1.48
C THR A 74 -6.85 11.05 0.94
N SER A 75 -6.89 10.86 -0.38
CA SER A 75 -7.17 9.54 -0.97
C SER A 75 -6.12 8.49 -0.64
N ALA A 76 -4.85 8.87 -0.47
CA ALA A 76 -3.82 7.93 -0.07
C ALA A 76 -4.02 7.47 1.37
N TRP A 77 -4.38 8.37 2.29
CA TRP A 77 -4.74 8.02 3.67
C TRP A 77 -5.99 7.14 3.72
N ASN A 78 -7.00 7.43 2.90
CA ASN A 78 -8.18 6.58 2.75
C ASN A 78 -7.83 5.20 2.18
N TRP A 79 -6.90 5.11 1.23
CA TRP A 79 -6.41 3.83 0.72
C TRP A 79 -5.72 3.03 1.83
N CYS A 80 -4.92 3.70 2.67
CA CYS A 80 -4.24 3.07 3.81
C CYS A 80 -5.24 2.55 4.85
N SER A 81 -6.31 3.28 5.15
CA SER A 81 -7.32 2.82 6.11
C SER A 81 -8.08 1.59 5.62
N GLN A 82 -8.17 1.39 4.30
CA GLN A 82 -8.82 0.24 3.70
C GLN A 82 -7.88 -0.95 3.45
N ILE A 83 -6.57 -0.79 3.69
CA ILE A 83 -5.57 -1.80 3.34
C ILE A 83 -5.82 -3.15 4.03
N GLU A 84 -6.34 -3.13 5.26
CA GLU A 84 -6.67 -4.32 6.04
C GLU A 84 -7.68 -5.25 5.35
N LYS A 85 -8.54 -4.69 4.49
CA LYS A 85 -9.59 -5.41 3.76
C LYS A 85 -9.07 -6.02 2.46
N LYS A 86 -7.85 -5.68 2.05
CA LYS A 86 -7.30 -6.04 0.74
C LYS A 86 -6.63 -7.40 0.78
N PRO A 87 -6.69 -8.17 -0.33
CA PRO A 87 -6.20 -9.56 -0.35
C PRO A 87 -4.69 -9.68 -0.09
N TYR A 88 -3.93 -8.60 -0.33
CA TYR A 88 -2.50 -8.50 -0.12
C TYR A 88 -2.09 -7.97 1.27
N PHE A 89 -3.04 -7.69 2.16
CA PHE A 89 -2.74 -7.24 3.53
C PHE A 89 -1.78 -8.17 4.31
N PRO A 90 -1.89 -9.52 4.22
CA PRO A 90 -0.92 -10.39 4.89
C PRO A 90 0.52 -10.17 4.45
N ILE A 91 0.74 -9.74 3.20
CA ILE A 91 2.08 -9.44 2.68
C ILE A 91 2.63 -8.15 3.29
N PHE A 92 1.78 -7.13 3.46
CA PHE A 92 2.14 -5.91 4.17
C PHE A 92 2.51 -6.19 5.63
N LEU A 93 1.76 -7.03 6.33
CA LEU A 93 2.09 -7.45 7.70
C LEU A 93 3.45 -8.17 7.77
N LEU A 94 3.71 -9.10 6.85
CA LEU A 94 4.98 -9.83 6.78
C LEU A 94 6.17 -8.92 6.43
N ALA A 95 5.93 -7.85 5.67
CA ALA A 95 6.93 -6.84 5.37
C ALA A 95 7.18 -5.84 6.52
N GLY A 96 6.42 -5.93 7.61
CA GLY A 96 6.55 -5.05 8.77
C GLY A 96 5.77 -3.73 8.66
N PHE A 97 4.76 -3.67 7.79
CA PHE A 97 3.93 -2.48 7.63
C PHE A 97 3.04 -2.23 8.86
N THR A 98 3.17 -1.05 9.47
CA THR A 98 2.36 -0.60 10.61
C THR A 98 1.45 0.60 10.28
N GLY A 99 1.55 1.15 9.07
CA GLY A 99 0.86 2.36 8.62
C GLY A 99 1.82 3.37 8.00
N PHE A 100 1.29 4.48 7.46
CA PHE A 100 2.10 5.55 6.85
C PHE A 100 2.91 6.37 7.85
N ASP A 101 2.47 6.42 9.11
CA ASP A 101 3.21 7.13 10.15
C ASP A 101 4.38 6.32 10.73
N GLY A 102 4.45 5.01 10.46
CA GLY A 102 5.50 4.13 10.94
C GLY A 102 5.59 4.11 12.47
N GLY A 103 5.00 3.11 13.10
CA GLY A 103 5.32 2.83 14.51
C GLY A 103 6.78 2.45 14.62
N GLY A 104 7.62 3.39 15.04
CA GLY A 104 9.03 3.17 15.32
C GLY A 104 9.19 2.07 16.35
N TRP A 105 10.03 1.09 16.02
CA TRP A 105 10.73 0.25 16.97
C TRP A 105 12.22 0.46 16.76
#